data_AF-A0A972MIE8-F1
#
_entry.id   AF-A0A972MIE8-F1
#
_cell.length_a   1.000
_cell.length_b   1.000
_cell.length_c   1.000
_cell.angle_alpha   90.00
_cell.angle_beta   90.00
_cell.angle_gamma   90.00
#
_symmetry.space_group_name_H-M   'P 1'
#
loop_
_entity.id
_entity.type
_entity.pdbx_description
1 polymer ?
#
loop_
_entity_poly.entity_id
_entity_poly.type
_entity_poly.pdbx_seq_one_letter_code
_entity_poly.pdbx_strand_id
1 'polypeptide(L)'
;MKIKTYYRPHRKKRRRKLRRFKKGISLPTFSLPSLPSISLAKLLLGLLVVVLLSGLAGHFYLRHQIQDLRAKKEDLLLTKSRLSAKISRLKKDPKAYEEIARRQYGLVKDNERLVIFR
;
A
#
# COMPACT_ATOMS: atom_id res chain seq x y z
N MET A 1 -27.10 19.78 -29.24
CA MET A 1 -26.89 20.69 -28.09
C MET A 1 -28.12 20.61 -27.19
N LYS A 2 -28.03 20.01 -25.98
CA LYS A 2 -29.19 19.82 -25.08
C LYS A 2 -29.14 20.84 -23.94
N ILE A 3 -30.09 21.77 -23.91
CA ILE A 3 -30.22 22.80 -22.88
C ILE A 3 -31.08 22.23 -21.75
N LYS A 4 -30.52 22.06 -20.55
CA LYS A 4 -31.25 21.69 -19.34
C LYS A 4 -31.72 22.96 -18.62
N THR A 5 -33.02 23.25 -18.68
CA THR A 5 -33.66 24.29 -17.88
C THR A 5 -33.99 23.75 -16.49
N TYR A 6 -33.39 24.34 -15.45
CA TYR A 6 -33.67 23.99 -14.06
C TYR A 6 -34.80 24.87 -13.50
N TYR A 7 -35.85 24.23 -12.96
CA TYR A 7 -36.97 24.87 -12.28
C TYR A 7 -36.51 25.47 -10.92
N ARG A 8 -36.77 26.76 -10.69
CA ARG A 8 -36.34 27.51 -9.50
C ARG A 8 -37.56 27.81 -8.60
N PRO A 9 -37.73 27.18 -7.44
CA PRO A 9 -38.91 27.44 -6.61
C PRO A 9 -38.78 28.77 -5.85
N HIS A 10 -39.87 29.54 -5.91
CA HIS A 10 -40.03 30.86 -5.32
C HIS A 10 -40.11 30.78 -3.78
N ARG A 11 -39.03 31.12 -3.08
CA ARG A 11 -39.02 31.16 -1.60
C ARG A 11 -39.79 32.38 -1.09
N LYS A 12 -40.96 32.16 -0.47
CA LYS A 12 -41.71 33.15 0.30
C LYS A 12 -40.87 33.69 1.47
N LYS A 13 -40.65 35.00 1.52
CA LYS A 13 -39.96 35.71 2.60
C LYS A 13 -40.81 35.67 3.88
N ARG A 14 -40.52 34.73 4.77
CA ARG A 14 -41.12 34.66 6.12
C ARG A 14 -40.37 35.62 7.05
N ARG A 15 -40.94 36.81 7.29
CA ARG A 15 -40.45 37.78 8.29
C ARG A 15 -40.39 37.12 9.67
N ARG A 16 -39.20 36.69 10.10
CA ARG A 16 -38.95 36.27 11.49
C ARG A 16 -38.63 37.50 12.31
N LYS A 17 -39.51 37.84 13.24
CA LYS A 17 -39.28 38.86 14.28
C LYS A 17 -38.03 38.44 15.08
N LEU A 18 -36.99 39.28 15.04
CA LEU A 18 -35.81 39.17 15.90
C LEU A 18 -36.24 39.42 17.35
N ARG A 19 -36.56 38.35 18.08
CA ARG A 19 -36.60 38.38 19.54
C ARG A 19 -35.15 38.56 20.02
N ARG A 20 -34.84 39.72 20.61
CA ARG A 20 -33.59 39.99 21.31
C ARG A 20 -33.43 38.97 22.44
N PHE A 21 -32.71 37.89 22.17
CA PHE A 21 -32.23 36.97 23.20
C PHE A 21 -31.06 37.65 23.93
N LYS A 22 -31.36 38.42 24.98
CA LYS A 22 -30.38 38.66 26.06
C LYS A 22 -30.26 37.34 26.83
N LYS A 23 -29.39 36.44 26.37
CA LYS A 23 -28.89 35.34 27.19
C LYS A 23 -27.46 35.70 27.56
N GLY A 24 -27.24 35.95 28.85
CA GLY A 24 -25.90 36.02 29.41
C GLY A 24 -25.16 34.74 29.02
N ILE A 25 -24.01 34.91 28.40
CA ILE A 25 -23.11 33.80 28.08
C ILE A 25 -22.44 33.44 29.41
N SER A 26 -23.05 32.55 30.18
CA SER A 26 -22.32 31.84 31.22
C SER A 26 -21.36 30.90 30.51
N LEU A 27 -20.07 31.25 30.53
CA LEU A 27 -18.99 30.37 30.06
C LEU A 27 -19.15 29.00 30.75
N PRO A 28 -19.11 27.88 30.02
CA PRO A 28 -19.03 26.58 30.66
C PRO A 28 -17.71 26.53 31.41
N THR A 29 -17.77 26.52 32.74
CA THR A 29 -16.63 26.17 33.57
C THR A 29 -16.32 24.70 33.29
N PHE A 30 -15.35 24.47 32.42
CA PHE A 30 -14.83 23.15 32.10
C PHE A 30 -14.07 22.66 33.33
N SER A 31 -14.78 22.00 34.25
CA SER A 31 -14.18 21.32 35.38
C SER A 31 -13.43 20.12 34.84
N LEU A 32 -12.09 20.19 34.82
CA LEU A 32 -11.27 19.03 34.55
C LEU A 32 -11.59 17.96 35.62
N PRO A 33 -11.91 16.72 35.24
CA PRO A 33 -12.05 15.65 36.21
C PRO A 33 -10.72 15.49 36.95
N SER A 34 -10.79 15.38 38.28
CA SER A 34 -9.62 15.12 39.11
C SER A 34 -8.96 13.82 38.65
N LEU A 35 -7.70 13.92 38.25
CA LEU A 35 -6.93 12.75 37.83
C LEU A 35 -6.85 11.79 39.02
N PRO A 36 -7.20 10.51 38.86
CA PRO A 36 -7.07 9.54 39.92
C PRO A 36 -5.59 9.45 40.32
N SER A 37 -5.31 9.31 41.61
CA SER A 37 -3.96 9.07 42.14
C SER A 37 -3.49 7.66 41.75
N ILE A 38 -2.98 7.54 40.53
CA ILE A 38 -2.42 6.28 40.03
C ILE A 38 -1.12 6.03 40.79
N SER A 39 -1.04 4.91 41.51
CA SER A 39 0.19 4.54 42.20
C SER A 39 1.31 4.26 41.21
N LEU A 40 2.52 4.69 41.54
CA LEU A 40 3.72 4.55 40.71
C LEU A 40 3.98 3.08 40.32
N ALA A 41 3.66 2.14 41.21
CA ALA A 41 3.71 0.71 40.95
C ALA A 41 2.77 0.25 39.80
N LYS A 42 1.57 0.81 39.69
CA LYS A 42 0.64 0.49 38.59
C LYS A 42 1.14 1.03 37.25
N LEU A 43 1.77 2.20 37.25
CA LEU A 43 2.41 2.75 36.05
C LEU A 43 3.58 1.88 35.59
N LEU A 44 4.43 1.44 36.52
CA LEU A 44 5.54 0.55 36.21
C LEU A 44 5.06 -0.81 35.71
N LEU A 45 4.01 -1.38 36.30
CA LEU A 45 3.42 -2.63 35.84
C LEU A 45 2.80 -2.49 34.45
N GLY A 46 2.07 -1.40 34.20
CA GLY A 46 1.53 -1.10 32.87
C GLY A 46 2.63 -0.93 31.81
N LEU A 47 3.72 -0.22 32.15
CA LEU A 47 4.87 -0.05 31.26
C LEU A 47 5.54 -1.38 30.95
N LEU A 48 5.74 -2.24 31.96
CA LEU A 48 6.34 -3.56 31.79
C LEU A 48 5.51 -4.44 30.86
N VAL A 49 4.18 -4.43 31.01
CA VAL A 49 3.27 -5.16 30.12
C VAL A 49 3.38 -4.65 28.69
N VAL A 50 3.40 -3.33 28.47
CA VAL A 50 3.55 -2.74 27.13
C VAL A 50 4.87 -3.14 26.47
N VAL A 51 5.98 -3.13 27.22
CA VAL A 51 7.29 -3.57 26.71
C VAL A 51 7.29 -5.05 26.34
N LEU A 52 6.62 -5.89 27.12
CA LEU A 52 6.53 -7.32 26.85
C LEU A 52 5.71 -7.61 25.58
N LEU A 53 4.55 -6.95 25.44
CA LEU A 53 3.70 -7.05 24.25
C LEU A 53 4.41 -6.55 23.00
N SER A 54 5.15 -5.43 23.09
CA SER A 54 5.90 -4.90 21.95
C SER A 54 7.03 -5.83 21.53
N GLY A 55 7.75 -6.44 22.47
CA GLY A 55 8.78 -7.44 22.21
C GLY A 55 8.24 -8.68 21.50
N LEU A 56 7.10 -9.21 21.97
CA LEU A 56 6.43 -10.37 21.36
C LEU A 56 5.95 -10.08 19.93
N ALA A 57 5.27 -8.94 19.74
CA ALA A 57 4.82 -8.50 18.42
C ALA A 57 5.98 -8.28 17.46
N GLY A 58 7.07 -7.66 17.93
CA GLY A 58 8.29 -7.46 17.15
C GLY A 58 8.92 -8.78 16.71
N HIS A 59 9.04 -9.75 17.62
CA HIS A 59 9.59 -11.07 17.29
C HIS A 59 8.73 -11.82 16.25
N PHE A 60 7.40 -11.74 16.37
CA PHE A 60 6.50 -12.33 15.38
C PHE A 60 6.65 -11.68 14.00
N TYR A 61 6.71 -10.35 13.96
CA TYR A 61 6.92 -9.59 12.73
C TYR A 61 8.26 -9.92 12.05
N LEU A 62 9.35 -10.00 12.84
CA LEU A 62 10.66 -10.38 12.32
C LEU A 62 10.66 -11.81 11.75
N ARG A 63 10.01 -12.76 12.44
CA ARG A 63 9.88 -14.14 11.93
C ARG A 63 9.15 -14.18 10.60
N HIS A 64 8.04 -13.43 10.48
CA HIS A 64 7.28 -13.38 9.24
C HIS A 64 8.12 -12.80 8.09
N GLN A 65 8.82 -11.69 8.34
CA GLN A 65 9.74 -11.12 7.35
C GLN A 65 10.84 -12.09 6.92
N ILE A 66 11.43 -12.82 7.86
CA ILE A 66 12.46 -13.82 7.52
C ILE A 66 11.89 -14.93 6.64
N GLN A 67 10.67 -15.40 6.92
CA GLN A 67 10.01 -16.41 6.10
C GLN A 67 9.72 -15.89 4.69
N ASP A 68 9.19 -14.68 4.56
CA ASP A 68 8.92 -14.06 3.26
C ASP A 68 10.20 -13.87 2.45
N LEU A 69 11.27 -13.41 3.10
CA LEU A 69 12.58 -13.24 2.44
C LEU A 69 13.17 -14.58 2.00
N ARG A 70 13.01 -15.64 2.80
CA ARG A 70 13.44 -17.00 2.41
C ARG A 70 12.66 -17.50 1.20
N ALA A 71 11.34 -17.36 1.21
CA ALA A 71 10.48 -17.76 0.08
C ALA A 71 10.87 -17.01 -1.20
N LYS A 72 11.07 -15.68 -1.12
CA LYS A 72 11.54 -14.87 -2.25
C LYS A 72 12.92 -15.31 -2.75
N LYS A 73 13.84 -15.63 -1.84
CA LYS A 73 15.17 -16.12 -2.20
C LYS A 73 15.09 -17.44 -2.96
N GLU A 74 14.28 -18.38 -2.48
CA GLU A 74 14.09 -19.68 -3.13
C GLU A 74 13.47 -19.52 -4.52
N ASP A 75 12.45 -18.68 -4.65
CA ASP A 75 11.81 -18.40 -5.94
C ASP A 75 12.78 -17.74 -6.93
N LEU A 76 13.61 -16.79 -6.47
CA LEU A 76 14.66 -16.19 -7.28
C LEU A 76 15.72 -17.21 -7.71
N LEU A 77 16.09 -18.17 -6.85
CA LEU A 77 17.05 -19.22 -7.19
C LEU A 77 16.48 -20.18 -8.23
N LEU A 78 15.21 -20.57 -8.09
CA LEU A 78 14.50 -21.39 -9.08
C LEU A 78 14.37 -20.65 -10.43
N THR A 79 14.05 -19.36 -10.39
CA THR A 79 13.94 -18.53 -11.59
C THR A 79 15.30 -18.38 -12.27
N LYS A 80 16.36 -18.13 -11.49
CA LYS A 80 17.74 -18.06 -12.00
C LYS A 80 18.17 -19.38 -12.63
N SER A 81 17.87 -20.52 -12.02
CA SER A 81 18.25 -21.83 -12.59
C SER A 81 17.50 -22.12 -13.89
N ARG A 82 16.19 -21.82 -13.95
CA ARG A 82 15.36 -21.94 -15.17
C ARG A 82 15.87 -21.04 -16.30
N LEU A 83 16.14 -19.77 -16.00
CA LEU A 83 16.68 -18.82 -16.98
C LEU A 83 18.06 -19.25 -17.46
N SER A 84 18.94 -19.69 -16.55
CA SER A 84 20.26 -20.20 -16.91
C SER A 84 20.17 -21.40 -17.84
N ALA A 85 19.28 -22.36 -17.55
CA ALA A 85 19.03 -23.51 -18.42
C ALA A 85 18.51 -23.08 -19.80
N LYS A 86 17.58 -22.11 -19.84
CA LYS A 86 17.06 -21.55 -21.10
C LYS A 86 18.17 -20.87 -21.92
N ILE A 87 19.00 -20.05 -21.28
CA ILE A 87 20.16 -19.41 -21.92
C ILE A 87 21.15 -20.46 -22.43
N SER A 88 21.43 -21.51 -21.65
CA SER A 88 22.33 -22.58 -22.07
C SER A 88 21.81 -23.33 -23.31
N ARG A 89 20.51 -23.63 -23.35
CA ARG A 89 19.86 -24.24 -24.53
C ARG A 89 19.96 -23.32 -25.74
N LEU A 90 19.62 -22.05 -25.58
CA LEU A 90 19.68 -21.07 -26.66
C LEU A 90 21.12 -20.84 -27.16
N LYS A 91 22.12 -20.81 -26.27
CA LYS A 91 23.53 -20.72 -26.66
C LYS A 91 24.02 -21.91 -27.46
N LYS A 92 23.51 -23.12 -27.18
CA LYS A 92 23.89 -24.34 -27.89
C LYS A 92 23.25 -24.44 -29.28
N ASP A 93 22.10 -23.81 -29.48
CA ASP A 93 21.37 -23.85 -30.73
C ASP A 93 21.11 -22.42 -31.28
N PRO A 94 22.07 -21.86 -32.03
CA PRO A 94 21.94 -20.51 -32.59
C PRO A 94 20.76 -20.36 -33.56
N LYS A 95 20.28 -21.44 -34.19
CA LYS A 95 19.08 -21.40 -35.04
C LYS A 95 17.81 -21.14 -34.24
N ALA A 96 17.77 -21.56 -32.98
CA ALA A 96 16.64 -21.30 -32.10
C ALA A 96 16.46 -19.79 -31.80
N TYR A 97 17.56 -19.01 -31.78
CA TYR A 97 17.47 -17.55 -31.67
C TYR A 97 16.82 -16.91 -32.91
N GLU A 98 17.21 -17.36 -34.10
CA GLU A 98 16.65 -16.87 -35.36
C GLU A 98 15.16 -17.20 -35.48
N GLU A 99 14.77 -18.41 -35.09
CA GLU A 99 13.37 -18.84 -35.14
C GLU A 99 12.50 -18.09 -34.12
N ILE A 100 13.01 -17.81 -32.91
CA ILE A 100 12.31 -16.95 -31.93
C ILE A 100 12.21 -15.51 -32.45
N ALA A 101 13.28 -14.95 -33.00
CA ALA A 101 13.27 -13.59 -33.55
C ALA A 101 12.29 -13.46 -34.73
N ARG A 102 12.20 -14.48 -35.57
CA ARG A 102 11.26 -14.55 -36.71
C ARG A 102 9.82 -14.72 -36.24
N ARG A 103 9.53 -15.70 -35.37
CA ARG A 103 8.14 -16.03 -34.97
C ARG A 103 7.54 -15.08 -33.94
N GLN A 104 8.31 -14.66 -32.94
CA GLN A 104 7.77 -13.85 -31.84
C GLN A 104 7.86 -12.35 -32.10
N TYR A 105 8.85 -11.91 -32.88
CA TYR A 105 9.13 -10.48 -33.06
C TYR A 105 9.11 -10.03 -34.52
N GLY A 106 9.05 -10.96 -35.50
CA GLY A 106 9.04 -10.61 -36.92
C GLY A 106 10.32 -9.94 -37.40
N LEU A 107 11.43 -10.09 -36.67
CA LEU A 107 12.65 -9.29 -36.87
C LEU A 107 13.59 -9.83 -37.96
N VAL A 108 13.36 -11.06 -38.46
CA VAL A 108 14.28 -11.75 -39.37
C VAL A 108 13.48 -12.51 -40.44
N LYS A 109 13.64 -12.18 -41.72
CA LYS A 109 12.97 -12.87 -42.85
C LYS A 109 13.62 -14.22 -43.16
N ASP A 110 12.98 -15.03 -44.02
CA ASP A 110 13.36 -16.43 -44.28
C ASP A 110 14.79 -16.66 -44.80
N ASN A 111 15.47 -15.60 -45.25
CA ASN A 111 16.85 -15.66 -45.76
C ASN A 111 17.83 -14.71 -45.04
N GLU A 112 17.43 -14.09 -43.93
CA GLU A 112 18.28 -13.20 -43.15
C GLU A 112 18.90 -13.96 -41.97
N ARG A 113 20.17 -13.68 -41.66
CA ARG A 113 20.88 -14.26 -40.50
C ARG A 113 21.16 -13.19 -39.46
N LEU A 114 21.03 -13.56 -38.19
CA LEU A 114 21.33 -12.67 -37.08
C LEU A 114 22.82 -12.71 -36.76
N VAL A 115 23.52 -11.60 -37.01
CA VAL A 115 24.93 -11.43 -36.63
C VAL A 115 24.97 -10.58 -35.36
N ILE A 116 25.28 -11.20 -34.22
CA ILE A 116 25.47 -10.50 -32.96
C ILE A 116 26.96 -10.17 -32.84
N PHE A 117 27.31 -8.90 -33.00
CA PHE A 117 28.66 -8.40 -32.70
C PHE A 117 28.85 -8.30 -31.18
N ARG A 118 30.03 -8.70 -30.71
CA ARG A 118 30.38 -8.72 -29.29
C ARG A 118 31.49 -7.75 -28.99
#